data_AF-T1EMP7-F1
#
_entry.id   AF-T1EMP7-F1
#
_cell.length_a   1.000
_cell.length_b   1.000
_cell.length_c   1.000
_cell.angle_alpha   90.00
_cell.angle_beta   90.00
_cell.angle_gamma   90.00
#
_symmetry.space_group_name_H-M   'P 1'
#
loop_
_entity.id
_entity.type
_entity.pdbx_description
1 polymer ?
#
loop_
_entity_poly.entity_id
_entity_poly.type
_entity_poly.pdbx_seq_one_letter_code
_entity_poly.pdbx_strand_id
1 'polypeptide(L)'
;MDRKNNIYNRDKVSKALSALLTAVCDDPCDAAHWCRLQCFFAFVLFKPTRGGRRTNQANYVIKRLAEFSSTEVEIIVASFNTDHNTKPRKHNPNSWISAVTTRIEQGSLSAAVRLACSPAGLAESLPETLAKLKAIHPSAPLNRRAFPAQEPSNGRVSPAQVLTALKSFNNGSSGGLDGLRPQHIKDLLSGPTPTDELLNNLTGL
;
A
#
# COMPACT_ATOMS: atom_id res chain seq x y z
N MET A 1 -17.51 11.82 18.59
CA MET A 1 -18.40 11.47 17.46
C MET A 1 -17.73 10.60 16.39
N ASP A 2 -16.42 10.33 16.46
CA ASP A 2 -15.63 9.79 15.32
C ASP A 2 -15.63 8.27 15.09
N ARG A 3 -16.00 7.45 16.07
CA ARG A 3 -15.92 5.98 15.93
C ARG A 3 -16.91 5.42 14.89
N LYS A 4 -18.13 5.96 14.82
CA LYS A 4 -19.18 5.46 13.88
C LYS A 4 -18.85 5.78 12.41
N ASN A 5 -18.35 6.99 12.12
CA ASN A 5 -17.94 7.36 10.75
C ASN A 5 -16.74 6.54 10.26
N ASN A 6 -15.78 6.23 11.14
CA ASN A 6 -14.63 5.41 10.76
C ASN A 6 -15.05 3.96 10.43
N ILE A 7 -15.95 3.38 11.22
CA ILE A 7 -16.50 2.03 10.97
C ILE A 7 -17.26 1.98 9.64
N TYR A 8 -18.14 2.96 9.38
CA TYR A 8 -18.92 3.04 8.14
C TYR A 8 -18.04 3.15 6.88
N ASN A 9 -16.94 3.88 6.96
CA ASN A 9 -16.04 4.06 5.82
C ASN A 9 -15.22 2.80 5.52
N ARG A 10 -14.84 2.04 6.55
CA ARG A 10 -14.16 0.75 6.38
C ARG A 10 -15.05 -0.27 5.69
N ASP A 11 -16.32 -0.36 6.10
CA ASP A 11 -17.30 -1.26 5.48
C ASP A 11 -17.45 -1.00 3.97
N LYS A 12 -17.56 0.28 3.57
CA LYS A 12 -17.62 0.65 2.14
C LYS A 12 -16.39 0.23 1.36
N VAL A 13 -15.19 0.48 1.91
CA VAL A 13 -13.93 0.10 1.25
C VAL A 13 -13.79 -1.42 1.18
N SER A 14 -14.18 -2.14 2.25
CA SER A 14 -14.16 -3.60 2.28
C SER A 14 -15.08 -4.20 1.22
N LYS A 15 -16.33 -3.71 1.11
CA LYS A 15 -17.29 -4.17 0.11
C LYS A 15 -16.81 -3.93 -1.32
N ALA A 16 -16.25 -2.75 -1.59
CA ALA A 16 -15.70 -2.44 -2.90
C ALA A 16 -14.51 -3.34 -3.25
N LEU A 17 -13.63 -3.62 -2.29
CA LEU A 17 -12.52 -4.55 -2.47
C LEU A 17 -13.01 -5.98 -2.71
N SER A 18 -13.98 -6.46 -1.92
CA SER A 18 -14.62 -7.76 -2.14
C SER A 18 -15.17 -7.89 -3.56
N ALA A 19 -15.92 -6.88 -4.04
CA ALA A 19 -16.47 -6.90 -5.39
C ALA A 19 -15.40 -6.97 -6.48
N LEU A 20 -14.26 -6.29 -6.30
CA LEU A 20 -13.13 -6.37 -7.24
C LEU A 20 -12.47 -7.75 -7.22
N LEU A 21 -12.30 -8.35 -6.04
CA LEU A 21 -11.75 -9.69 -5.91
C LEU A 21 -12.69 -10.73 -6.54
N THR A 22 -13.99 -10.62 -6.30
CA THR A 22 -15.00 -11.50 -6.92
C THR A 22 -14.99 -11.37 -8.44
N ALA A 23 -14.93 -10.16 -9.00
CA ALA A 23 -14.86 -9.95 -10.45
C ALA A 23 -13.63 -10.61 -11.09
N VAL A 24 -12.48 -10.58 -10.41
CA VAL A 24 -11.26 -11.28 -10.85
C VAL A 24 -11.40 -12.79 -10.75
N CYS A 25 -12.07 -13.31 -9.71
CA CYS A 25 -12.34 -14.74 -9.58
C CYS A 25 -13.33 -15.25 -10.63
N ASP A 26 -14.35 -14.45 -10.96
CA ASP A 26 -15.39 -14.79 -11.94
C ASP A 26 -14.85 -14.77 -13.38
N ASP A 27 -14.02 -13.79 -13.72
CA ASP A 27 -13.35 -13.69 -15.02
C ASP A 27 -11.85 -13.34 -14.87
N PRO A 28 -10.99 -14.36 -14.66
CA PRO A 28 -9.56 -14.15 -14.48
C PRO A 28 -8.82 -13.78 -15.77
N CYS A 29 -9.45 -13.93 -16.94
CA CYS A 29 -8.86 -13.62 -18.23
C CYS A 29 -9.01 -12.14 -18.61
N ASP A 30 -9.93 -11.41 -17.96
CA ASP A 30 -10.13 -9.99 -18.22
C ASP A 30 -9.06 -9.12 -17.53
N ALA A 31 -8.17 -8.54 -18.34
CA ALA A 31 -7.13 -7.63 -17.89
C ALA A 31 -7.69 -6.37 -17.19
N ALA A 32 -8.92 -5.94 -17.51
CA ALA A 32 -9.54 -4.76 -16.91
C ALA A 32 -9.85 -4.97 -15.41
N HIS A 33 -10.32 -6.16 -15.02
CA HIS A 33 -10.56 -6.52 -13.62
C HIS A 33 -9.26 -6.46 -12.81
N TRP A 34 -8.18 -7.03 -13.34
CA TRP A 34 -6.85 -6.98 -12.72
C TRP A 34 -6.30 -5.56 -12.61
N CYS A 35 -6.43 -4.74 -13.67
CA CYS A 35 -5.99 -3.35 -13.65
C CYS A 35 -6.76 -2.53 -12.61
N ARG A 36 -8.08 -2.72 -12.48
CA ARG A 36 -8.86 -2.08 -11.42
C ARG A 36 -8.40 -2.49 -10.03
N LEU A 37 -8.20 -3.79 -9.80
CA LEU A 37 -7.72 -4.28 -8.51
C LEU A 37 -6.36 -3.67 -8.14
N GLN A 38 -5.42 -3.65 -9.09
CA GLN A 38 -4.08 -3.09 -8.91
C GLN A 38 -4.12 -1.59 -8.59
N CYS A 39 -4.98 -0.82 -9.26
CA CYS A 39 -5.09 0.62 -9.08
C CYS A 39 -5.91 1.03 -7.86
N PHE A 40 -6.70 0.12 -7.27
CA PHE A 40 -7.67 0.44 -6.22
C PHE A 40 -7.04 1.16 -5.03
N PHE A 41 -5.99 0.58 -4.43
CA PHE A 41 -5.35 1.15 -3.24
C PHE A 41 -4.59 2.43 -3.56
N ALA A 42 -3.87 2.43 -4.68
CA ALA A 42 -3.13 3.58 -5.17
C ALA A 42 -4.05 4.78 -5.47
N PHE A 43 -5.30 4.56 -5.89
CA PHE A 43 -6.27 5.62 -6.18
C PHE A 43 -7.06 6.03 -4.93
N VAL A 44 -7.68 5.07 -4.24
CA VAL A 44 -8.63 5.30 -3.15
C VAL A 44 -7.93 5.71 -1.85
N LEU A 45 -6.76 5.14 -1.56
CA LEU A 45 -6.03 5.38 -0.30
C LEU A 45 -4.83 6.32 -0.43
N PHE A 46 -4.56 6.88 -1.62
CA PHE A 46 -3.49 7.86 -1.82
C PHE A 46 -3.55 8.97 -0.76
N LYS A 47 -2.41 9.33 -0.17
CA LYS A 47 -2.34 10.47 0.76
C LYS A 47 -2.23 11.75 -0.07
N PRO A 48 -3.20 12.68 0.01
CA PRO A 48 -3.12 13.92 -0.77
C PRO A 48 -1.87 14.71 -0.39
N THR A 49 -1.19 15.26 -1.40
CA THR A 49 0.10 15.98 -1.29
C THR A 49 0.01 17.21 -0.37
N ARG A 50 -1.19 17.76 -0.18
CA ARG A 50 -1.46 18.93 0.69
C ARG A 50 -2.72 18.67 1.52
N GLY A 51 -2.54 18.26 2.77
CA GLY A 51 -3.61 18.20 3.76
C GLY A 51 -3.60 19.46 4.64
N GLY A 52 -4.42 20.45 4.31
CA GLY A 52 -4.69 21.56 5.23
C GLY A 52 -5.56 21.11 6.41
N ARG A 53 -5.51 21.88 7.51
CA ARG A 53 -6.18 21.65 8.82
C ARG A 53 -7.71 21.40 8.76
N ARG A 54 -8.35 21.49 7.59
CA ARG A 54 -9.82 21.43 7.39
C ARG A 54 -10.32 20.22 6.59
N THR A 55 -9.46 19.26 6.21
CA THR A 55 -9.90 18.12 5.38
C THR A 55 -9.97 16.82 6.17
N ASN A 56 -11.18 16.25 6.27
CA ASN A 56 -11.39 14.93 6.86
C ASN A 56 -10.95 13.86 5.85
N GLN A 57 -9.86 13.15 6.15
CA GLN A 57 -9.29 12.09 5.30
C GLN A 57 -10.32 11.02 4.93
N ALA A 58 -11.21 10.69 5.87
CA ALA A 58 -12.21 9.64 5.68
C ALA A 58 -13.25 10.02 4.62
N ASN A 59 -13.67 11.30 4.57
CA ASN A 59 -14.56 11.81 3.52
C ASN A 59 -13.89 11.80 2.14
N TYR A 60 -12.58 12.05 2.09
CA TYR A 60 -11.80 11.97 0.85
C TYR A 60 -11.71 10.55 0.31
N VAL A 61 -11.61 9.55 1.20
CA VAL A 61 -11.64 8.13 0.81
C VAL A 61 -13.01 7.78 0.22
N ILE A 62 -14.12 8.18 0.85
CA ILE A 62 -15.47 7.92 0.30
C ILE A 62 -15.66 8.59 -1.06
N LYS A 63 -15.24 9.86 -1.20
CA LYS A 63 -15.36 10.60 -2.46
C LYS A 63 -14.61 9.88 -3.58
N ARG A 64 -13.35 9.50 -3.32
CA ARG A 64 -12.53 8.78 -4.31
C ARG A 64 -13.05 7.38 -4.60
N LEU A 65 -13.68 6.73 -3.62
CA LEU A 65 -14.32 5.44 -3.84
C LEU A 65 -15.49 5.55 -4.83
N ALA A 66 -16.30 6.60 -4.71
CA ALA A 66 -17.38 6.87 -5.66
C ALA A 66 -16.85 7.23 -7.06
N GLU A 67 -15.82 8.08 -7.13
CA GLU A 67 -15.14 8.42 -8.39
C GLU A 67 -14.55 7.16 -9.04
N PHE A 68 -13.84 6.33 -8.28
CA PHE A 68 -13.22 5.10 -8.77
C PHE A 68 -14.24 4.15 -9.42
N SER A 69 -15.43 4.01 -8.82
CA SER A 69 -16.48 3.13 -9.35
C SER A 69 -17.06 3.57 -10.68
N SER A 70 -17.01 4.87 -10.99
CA SER A 70 -17.55 5.46 -12.22
C SER A 70 -16.49 5.78 -13.27
N THR A 71 -15.21 5.70 -12.90
CA THR A 71 -14.09 6.05 -13.80
C THR A 71 -13.65 4.82 -14.62
N GLU A 72 -13.38 5.07 -15.90
CA GLU A 72 -12.80 4.06 -16.79
C GLU A 72 -11.36 3.73 -16.41
N VAL A 73 -10.97 2.48 -16.64
CA VAL A 73 -9.66 1.94 -16.23
C VAL A 73 -8.50 2.71 -16.88
N GLU A 74 -8.67 3.11 -18.13
CA GLU A 74 -7.67 3.86 -18.90
C GLU A 74 -7.38 5.23 -18.28
N ILE A 75 -8.41 5.93 -17.82
CA ILE A 75 -8.29 7.23 -17.15
C ILE A 75 -7.58 7.05 -15.80
N ILE A 76 -7.92 5.99 -15.07
CA ILE A 76 -7.27 5.65 -13.79
C ILE A 76 -5.78 5.39 -14.01
N VAL A 77 -5.42 4.56 -14.99
CA VAL A 77 -4.01 4.23 -15.30
C VAL A 77 -3.26 5.48 -15.78
N ALA A 78 -3.86 6.31 -16.63
CA ALA A 78 -3.27 7.55 -17.10
C ALA A 78 -2.95 8.53 -15.96
N SER A 79 -3.77 8.55 -14.89
CA SER A 79 -3.57 9.42 -13.74
C SER A 79 -2.30 9.12 -12.91
N PHE A 80 -1.75 7.91 -13.02
CA PHE A 80 -0.50 7.53 -12.33
C PHE A 80 0.75 7.93 -13.12
N ASN A 81 0.67 7.99 -14.45
CA ASN A 81 1.82 8.28 -15.31
C ASN A 81 2.23 9.76 -15.27
N THR A 82 1.31 10.67 -14.94
CA THR A 82 1.54 12.12 -14.89
C THR A 82 2.39 12.58 -13.70
N ASP A 83 2.51 11.77 -12.64
CA ASP A 83 3.22 12.13 -11.40
C ASP A 83 4.74 11.89 -11.43
N HIS A 84 5.28 11.32 -12.52
CA HIS A 84 6.73 11.09 -12.66
C HIS A 84 7.55 12.37 -12.86
N ASN A 85 6.93 13.51 -13.13
CA ASN A 85 7.62 14.80 -13.19
C ASN A 85 7.74 15.45 -11.80
N THR A 86 8.20 14.69 -10.81
CA THR A 86 8.54 15.26 -9.50
C THR A 86 9.88 15.98 -9.61
N LYS A 87 9.82 17.30 -9.73
CA LYS A 87 11.00 18.17 -9.57
C LYS A 87 11.78 17.72 -8.33
N PRO A 88 13.12 17.66 -8.38
CA PRO A 88 13.92 17.23 -7.25
C PRO A 88 13.52 18.02 -6.01
N ARG A 89 13.10 17.30 -4.96
CA ARG A 89 12.68 17.91 -3.69
C ARG A 89 13.86 18.73 -3.17
N LYS A 90 13.66 20.05 -3.02
CA LYS A 90 14.63 20.91 -2.34
C LYS A 90 14.97 20.32 -0.97
N HIS A 91 16.27 20.29 -0.67
CA HIS A 91 16.79 19.80 0.60
C HIS A 91 16.12 20.53 1.77
N ASN A 92 15.43 19.79 2.63
CA ASN A 92 14.84 20.30 3.87
C ASN A 92 15.61 19.68 5.04
N PRO A 93 16.36 20.48 5.83
CA PRO A 93 17.12 19.98 6.98
C PRO A 93 16.23 19.35 8.07
N ASN A 94 14.94 19.68 8.09
CA ASN A 94 13.95 19.13 9.02
C ASN A 94 13.15 17.96 8.43
N SER A 95 13.59 17.37 7.31
CA SER A 95 12.91 16.24 6.67
C SER A 95 12.77 15.02 7.59
N TRP A 96 13.72 14.83 8.52
CA TRP A 96 13.69 13.76 9.52
C TRP A 96 12.50 13.87 10.48
N ILE A 97 12.04 15.10 10.81
CA ILE A 97 10.87 15.31 11.67
C ILE A 97 9.63 14.72 11.00
N SER A 98 9.44 15.01 9.71
CA SER A 98 8.34 14.44 8.93
C SER A 98 8.43 12.91 8.85
N ALA A 99 9.64 12.35 8.74
CA ALA A 99 9.85 10.90 8.75
C ALA A 99 9.49 10.28 10.11
N VAL A 100 9.88 10.91 11.22
CA VAL A 100 9.52 10.48 12.59
C VAL A 100 8.00 10.54 12.79
N THR A 101 7.36 11.67 12.44
CA THR A 101 5.89 11.81 12.52
C THR A 101 5.20 10.74 11.68
N THR A 102 5.69 10.46 10.48
CA THR A 102 5.13 9.42 9.60
C THR A 102 5.26 8.02 10.23
N ARG A 103 6.37 7.71 10.92
CA ARG A 103 6.53 6.43 11.62
C ARG A 103 5.62 6.31 12.83
N ILE A 104 5.38 7.40 13.56
CA ILE A 104 4.41 7.44 14.67
C ILE A 104 2.99 7.23 14.14
N GLU A 105 2.61 7.94 13.07
CA GLU A 105 1.31 7.77 12.39
C GLU A 105 1.09 6.32 11.92
N GLN A 106 2.16 5.63 11.51
CA GLN A 106 2.13 4.22 11.10
C GLN A 106 2.13 3.22 12.28
N GLY A 107 2.19 3.69 13.52
CA GLY A 107 2.27 2.84 14.70
C GLY A 107 3.62 2.14 14.90
N SER A 108 4.67 2.59 14.21
CA SER A 108 6.03 2.05 14.33
C SER A 108 6.88 2.90 15.27
N LEU A 109 6.55 2.87 16.56
CA LEU A 109 7.18 3.73 17.57
C LEU A 109 8.68 3.45 17.73
N SER A 110 9.10 2.18 17.70
CA SER A 110 10.52 1.81 17.76
C SER A 110 11.32 2.41 16.60
N ALA A 111 10.78 2.37 15.37
CA ALA A 111 11.43 3.01 14.22
C ALA A 111 11.47 4.53 14.34
N ALA A 112 10.40 5.15 14.88
CA ALA A 112 10.36 6.59 15.13
C ALA A 112 11.43 7.02 16.15
N VAL A 113 11.56 6.29 17.26
CA VAL A 113 12.58 6.54 18.29
C VAL A 113 13.98 6.36 17.70
N ARG A 114 14.21 5.28 16.94
CA ARG A 114 15.49 5.07 16.24
C ARG A 114 15.83 6.23 15.31
N LEU A 115 14.87 6.74 14.55
CA LEU A 115 15.09 7.90 13.67
C LEU A 115 15.35 9.19 14.44
N ALA A 116 14.64 9.42 15.55
CA ALA A 116 14.81 10.62 16.37
C ALA A 116 16.13 10.64 17.14
N CYS A 117 16.63 9.47 17.55
CA CYS A 117 17.83 9.31 18.36
C CYS A 117 19.06 8.88 17.55
N SER A 118 18.95 8.69 16.22
CA SER A 118 20.12 8.31 15.42
C SER A 118 21.02 9.52 15.16
N PRO A 119 22.31 9.45 15.53
CA PRO A 119 23.28 10.50 15.17
C PRO A 119 23.63 10.48 13.68
N ALA A 120 23.34 9.39 12.98
CA ALA A 120 23.51 9.28 11.53
C ALA A 120 22.21 9.72 10.84
N GLY A 121 22.22 10.93 10.29
CA GLY A 121 21.14 11.38 9.41
C GLY A 121 20.98 10.49 8.18
N LEU A 122 19.90 10.69 7.42
CA LEU A 122 19.71 10.03 6.14
C LEU A 122 20.92 10.35 5.25
N ALA A 123 21.59 9.32 4.70
CA ALA A 123 22.73 9.54 3.83
C ALA A 123 22.35 10.45 2.65
N GLU A 124 23.12 11.50 2.44
CA GLU A 124 22.80 12.49 1.41
C GLU A 124 22.92 11.87 0.02
N SER A 125 22.07 12.30 -0.92
CA SER A 125 22.10 11.86 -2.31
C SER A 125 23.23 12.55 -3.08
N LEU A 126 24.48 12.35 -2.64
CA LEU A 126 25.67 12.81 -3.36
C LEU A 126 26.26 11.71 -4.25
N PRO A 127 27.00 12.10 -5.31
CA PRO A 127 27.79 11.18 -6.10
C PRO A 127 28.72 10.30 -5.25
N GLU A 128 29.26 10.85 -4.16
CA GLU A 128 30.11 10.12 -3.21
C GLU A 128 29.37 9.01 -2.47
N THR A 129 28.13 9.25 -2.03
CA THR A 129 27.27 8.23 -1.41
C THR A 129 26.95 7.12 -2.42
N LEU A 130 26.69 7.48 -3.67
CA LEU A 130 26.45 6.52 -4.74
C LEU A 130 27.70 5.68 -5.05
N ALA A 131 28.89 6.27 -5.02
CA ALA A 131 30.15 5.55 -5.18
C ALA A 131 30.40 4.56 -4.02
N LYS A 132 30.17 5.00 -2.77
CA LYS A 132 30.24 4.12 -1.58
C LYS A 132 29.24 2.97 -1.66
N LEU A 133 28.00 3.23 -2.09
CA LEU A 133 26.99 2.19 -2.29
C LEU A 133 27.41 1.20 -3.37
N LYS A 134 27.91 1.68 -4.52
CA LYS A 134 28.41 0.81 -5.60
C LYS A 134 29.61 -0.03 -5.17
N ALA A 135 30.47 0.49 -4.30
CA ALA A 135 31.61 -0.27 -3.76
C ALA A 135 31.17 -1.41 -2.82
N ILE A 136 30.05 -1.25 -2.12
CA ILE A 136 29.50 -2.27 -1.20
C ILE A 136 28.58 -3.26 -1.93
N HIS A 137 27.95 -2.83 -3.01
CA HIS A 137 27.08 -3.71 -3.80
C HIS A 137 27.90 -4.67 -4.66
N PRO A 138 27.67 -6.00 -4.56
CA PRO A 138 28.27 -6.93 -5.50
C PRO A 138 27.80 -6.59 -6.91
N SER A 139 28.71 -6.68 -7.88
CA SER A 139 28.36 -6.51 -9.29
C SER A 139 27.27 -7.52 -9.68
N ALA A 140 26.31 -7.08 -10.49
CA ALA A 140 25.24 -7.95 -10.94
C ALA A 140 25.86 -9.22 -11.55
N PRO A 141 25.51 -10.43 -11.06
CA PRO A 141 26.11 -11.64 -11.58
C PRO A 141 25.78 -11.77 -13.07
N LEU A 142 26.82 -11.96 -13.89
CA LEU A 142 26.71 -12.19 -15.35
C LEU A 142 25.76 -13.34 -15.68
N ASN A 143 25.62 -14.28 -14.75
CA ASN A 143 24.78 -15.46 -14.85
C ASN A 143 23.47 -15.25 -14.07
N ARG A 144 22.63 -14.33 -14.57
CA ARG A 144 21.26 -14.18 -14.07
C ARG A 144 20.46 -15.41 -14.50
N ARG A 145 20.50 -16.48 -13.70
CA ARG A 145 19.66 -17.66 -13.95
C ARG A 145 18.21 -17.17 -14.05
N ALA A 146 17.49 -17.64 -15.06
CA ALA A 146 16.04 -17.53 -15.04
C ALA A 146 15.57 -18.09 -13.69
N PHE A 147 14.69 -17.36 -13.01
CA PHE A 147 14.02 -17.95 -11.86
C PHE A 147 13.40 -19.26 -12.34
N PRO A 148 13.64 -20.39 -11.65
CA PRO A 148 12.94 -21.61 -12.00
C PRO A 148 11.45 -21.28 -12.00
N ALA A 149 10.75 -21.66 -13.07
CA ALA A 149 9.30 -21.52 -13.11
C ALA A 149 8.77 -22.12 -11.82
N GLN A 150 8.15 -21.31 -10.97
CA GLN A 150 7.48 -21.85 -9.79
C GLN A 150 6.43 -22.81 -10.33
N GLU A 151 6.62 -24.10 -10.08
CA GLU A 151 5.55 -25.08 -10.23
C GLU A 151 4.32 -24.52 -9.50
N PRO A 152 3.16 -24.43 -10.16
CA PRO A 152 1.96 -23.90 -9.54
C PRO A 152 1.64 -24.79 -8.33
N SER A 153 1.98 -24.30 -7.13
CA SER A 153 1.57 -24.98 -5.93
C SER A 153 0.05 -24.85 -5.88
N ASN A 154 -0.66 -25.94 -6.19
CA ASN A 154 -2.12 -26.08 -6.05
C ASN A 154 -2.57 -26.05 -4.57
N GLY A 155 -1.79 -25.43 -3.69
CA GLY A 155 -2.05 -25.32 -2.27
C GLY A 155 -3.21 -24.36 -2.07
N ARG A 156 -4.42 -24.91 -1.96
CA ARG A 156 -5.60 -24.18 -1.48
C ARG A 156 -5.27 -23.57 -0.12
N VAL A 157 -5.17 -22.24 -0.09
CA VAL A 157 -4.84 -21.50 1.14
C VAL A 157 -6.12 -21.35 1.96
N SER A 158 -6.09 -21.68 3.24
CA SER A 158 -7.25 -21.50 4.11
C SER A 158 -7.35 -20.06 4.63
N PRO A 159 -8.55 -19.54 4.91
CA PRO A 159 -8.73 -18.21 5.50
C PRO A 159 -7.93 -18.01 6.80
N ALA A 160 -7.77 -19.07 7.60
CA ALA A 160 -6.98 -19.06 8.82
C ALA A 160 -5.47 -18.87 8.54
N GLN A 161 -4.95 -19.49 7.47
CA GLN A 161 -3.56 -19.30 7.04
C GLN A 161 -3.31 -17.87 6.56
N VAL A 162 -4.23 -17.30 5.76
CA VAL A 162 -4.16 -15.91 5.31
C VAL A 162 -4.18 -14.95 6.51
N LEU A 163 -5.08 -15.16 7.46
CA LEU A 163 -5.16 -14.33 8.67
C LEU A 163 -3.87 -14.41 9.51
N THR A 164 -3.29 -15.61 9.62
CA THR A 164 -2.03 -15.83 10.35
C THR A 164 -0.86 -15.12 9.66
N ALA A 165 -0.75 -15.26 8.33
CA ALA A 165 0.25 -14.56 7.54
C ALA A 165 0.10 -13.04 7.64
N LEU A 166 -1.13 -12.53 7.54
CA LEU A 166 -1.40 -11.10 7.70
C LEU A 166 -0.99 -10.59 9.08
N LYS A 167 -1.31 -11.33 10.15
CA LYS A 167 -0.93 -10.96 11.52
C LYS A 167 0.60 -10.92 11.72
N SER A 168 1.35 -11.75 11.01
CA SER A 168 2.82 -11.81 11.11
C SER A 168 3.54 -10.54 10.66
N PHE A 169 2.92 -9.70 9.81
CA PHE A 169 3.54 -8.44 9.38
C PHE A 169 3.66 -7.45 10.54
N ASN A 170 4.83 -6.82 10.70
CA ASN A 170 4.98 -5.76 11.69
C ASN A 170 4.19 -4.49 11.30
N ASN A 171 3.75 -3.71 12.28
CA ASN A 171 3.11 -2.42 12.03
C ASN A 171 4.07 -1.47 11.30
N GLY A 172 3.56 -0.72 10.33
CA GLY A 172 4.38 0.14 9.48
C GLY A 172 5.21 -0.61 8.42
N SER A 173 4.91 -1.89 8.17
CA SER A 173 5.44 -2.61 6.99
C SER A 173 5.11 -1.84 5.71
N SER A 174 6.09 -1.80 4.80
CA SER A 174 5.97 -1.12 3.52
C SER A 174 5.01 -1.86 2.59
N GLY A 175 4.37 -1.12 1.68
CA GLY A 175 3.54 -1.68 0.62
C GLY A 175 4.31 -1.92 -0.67
N GLY A 176 3.67 -2.63 -1.60
CA GLY A 176 4.19 -2.85 -2.95
C GLY A 176 4.00 -1.64 -3.87
N LEU A 177 4.18 -1.86 -5.17
CA LEU A 177 3.96 -0.86 -6.23
C LEU A 177 2.48 -0.44 -6.35
N ASP A 178 1.57 -1.30 -5.91
CA ASP A 178 0.13 -1.07 -5.79
C ASP A 178 -0.24 -0.10 -4.63
N GLY A 179 0.72 0.25 -3.77
CA GLY A 179 0.45 1.03 -2.57
C GLY A 179 -0.34 0.28 -1.48
N LEU A 180 -0.59 -1.02 -1.68
CA LEU A 180 -1.24 -1.87 -0.70
C LEU A 180 -0.26 -2.17 0.43
N ARG A 181 -0.63 -1.79 1.66
CA ARG A 181 0.14 -2.09 2.86
C ARG A 181 -0.54 -3.19 3.65
N PRO A 182 0.22 -4.08 4.32
CA PRO A 182 -0.36 -5.05 5.25
C PRO A 182 -1.29 -4.39 6.28
N GLN A 183 -0.97 -3.17 6.71
CA GLN A 183 -1.80 -2.40 7.64
C GLN A 183 -3.20 -2.09 7.08
N HIS A 184 -3.33 -1.79 5.78
CA HIS A 184 -4.64 -1.50 5.19
C HIS A 184 -5.56 -2.72 5.29
N ILE A 185 -5.04 -3.91 4.99
CA ILE A 185 -5.80 -5.16 5.08
C ILE A 185 -6.15 -5.47 6.53
N LYS A 186 -5.19 -5.31 7.46
CA LYS A 186 -5.44 -5.46 8.91
C LYS A 186 -6.55 -4.53 9.41
N ASP A 187 -6.56 -3.28 8.97
CA ASP A 187 -7.54 -2.29 9.41
C ASP A 187 -8.95 -2.59 8.88
N LEU A 188 -9.06 -3.13 7.65
CA LEU A 188 -10.32 -3.60 7.07
C LEU A 188 -10.84 -4.83 7.82
N LEU A 189 -9.95 -5.78 8.18
CA LEU A 189 -10.30 -6.99 8.93
C LEU A 189 -10.58 -6.73 10.42
N SER A 190 -10.18 -5.59 10.98
CA SER A 190 -10.43 -5.26 12.39
C SER A 190 -11.83 -4.64 12.63
N GLY A 191 -12.69 -4.61 11.60
CA GLY A 191 -14.04 -4.05 11.67
C GLY A 191 -15.11 -5.04 12.18
N PRO A 192 -16.30 -4.54 12.56
CA PRO A 192 -17.44 -5.37 13.00
C PRO A 192 -18.21 -6.06 11.85
N THR A 193 -17.75 -5.91 10.61
CA THR A 193 -18.34 -6.52 9.41
C THR A 193 -17.97 -8.00 9.33
N PRO A 194 -18.61 -8.82 8.47
CA PRO A 194 -18.26 -10.22 8.31
C PRO A 194 -16.83 -10.31 7.76
N THR A 195 -15.85 -10.43 8.67
CA THR A 195 -14.44 -10.66 8.37
C THR A 195 -14.25 -11.84 7.42
N ASP A 196 -15.17 -12.79 7.51
CA ASP A 196 -15.15 -14.05 6.79
C ASP A 196 -15.37 -13.83 5.28
N GLU A 197 -16.20 -12.87 4.86
CA GLU A 197 -16.46 -12.64 3.43
C GLU A 197 -15.22 -12.10 2.70
N LEU A 198 -14.57 -11.07 3.26
CA LEU A 198 -13.33 -10.53 2.70
C LEU A 198 -12.20 -11.56 2.74
N LEU A 199 -12.09 -12.34 3.82
CA LEU A 199 -11.08 -13.40 3.95
C LEU A 199 -11.31 -14.54 2.94
N ASN A 200 -12.56 -14.92 2.68
CA ASN A 200 -12.90 -15.95 1.70
C ASN A 200 -12.57 -15.48 0.27
N ASN A 201 -12.93 -14.23 -0.06
CA ASN A 201 -12.59 -13.62 -1.34
C ASN A 201 -11.06 -13.54 -1.57
N LEU A 202 -10.27 -13.31 -0.51
CA LEU A 202 -8.79 -13.33 -0.60
C LEU A 202 -8.22 -14.73 -0.87
N THR A 203 -8.95 -15.79 -0.50
CA THR A 203 -8.57 -17.18 -0.76
C THR A 203 -9.14 -17.75 -2.06
N GLY A 204 -9.98 -16.98 -2.77
CA GLY A 204 -10.71 -17.45 -3.95
C GLY A 204 -11.71 -18.57 -3.63
N LEU A 205 -12.27 -18.56 -2.41
CA LEU A 205 -13.20 -19.56 -1.87
C LEU A 205 -14.64 -19.09 -1.91
#